data_AF-A0A436WDB6-F1
#
_entry.id   AF-A0A436WDB6-F1
#
_cell.length_a   1.000
_cell.length_b   1.000
_cell.length_c   1.000
_cell.angle_alpha   90.00
_cell.angle_beta   90.00
_cell.angle_gamma   90.00
#
_symmetry.space_group_name_H-M   'P 1'
#
loop_
_entity.id
_entity.type
_entity.pdbx_description
1 polymer ?
#
loop_
_entity_poly.entity_id
_entity_poly.type
_entity_poly.pdbx_seq_one_letter_code
_entity_poly.pdbx_strand_id
1 'polypeptide(L)'
;MIREFHLAALPWLVALGTLPMPALAGNAPAFELKLDIDRDGKMDRVVVMQEPGAPADLIIYLAAGEDHLDPPPRPDFVRKGLTEDRIIDLESKGKGSVAITSCFGCGASKSTEETLTIVYRRGRFLVGGYSRNWDWNKQTVDGVETTLGSCDINFLTGKGVASQDLDDGKPIEGKFTPVNLSDWSYERRPKPCEFSD
;
A
#
# COMPACT_ATOMS: atom_id res chain seq x y z
N MET A 1 52.72 -58.25 40.75
CA MET A 1 52.32 -56.83 40.74
C MET A 1 51.87 -56.53 39.32
N ILE A 2 50.56 -56.59 39.07
CA ILE A 2 49.97 -56.51 37.73
C ILE A 2 49.86 -55.04 37.35
N ARG A 3 50.31 -54.69 36.15
CA ARG A 3 50.43 -53.33 35.61
C ARG A 3 49.35 -53.15 34.54
N GLU A 4 48.29 -52.43 34.86
CA GLU A 4 47.20 -52.13 33.93
C GLU A 4 47.54 -50.86 33.13
N PHE A 5 47.49 -50.96 31.81
CA PHE A 5 47.60 -49.86 30.87
C PHE A 5 46.19 -49.32 30.58
N HIS A 6 45.89 -48.10 31.00
CA HIS A 6 44.69 -47.39 30.54
C HIS A 6 45.03 -46.61 29.26
N LEU A 7 44.47 -47.05 28.13
CA LEU A 7 44.39 -46.26 26.90
C LEU A 7 43.41 -45.10 27.10
N ALA A 8 43.89 -43.87 26.95
CA ALA A 8 43.05 -42.69 26.85
C ALA A 8 42.57 -42.51 25.40
N ALA A 9 41.27 -42.67 25.16
CA ALA A 9 40.63 -42.32 23.90
C ALA A 9 40.24 -40.84 23.91
N LEU A 10 40.82 -40.03 23.03
CA LEU A 10 40.38 -38.65 22.79
C LEU A 10 39.19 -38.64 21.82
N PRO A 11 38.05 -38.01 22.16
CA PRO A 11 36.98 -37.78 21.21
C PRO A 11 37.34 -36.60 20.29
N TRP A 12 37.30 -36.82 18.98
CA TRP A 12 37.34 -35.76 17.97
C TRP A 12 36.00 -35.01 17.96
N LEU A 13 36.02 -33.75 18.39
CA LEU A 13 34.93 -32.81 18.17
C LEU A 13 35.01 -32.29 16.73
N VAL A 14 34.07 -32.71 15.88
CA VAL A 14 33.86 -32.10 14.56
C VAL A 14 33.07 -30.82 14.77
N ALA A 15 33.73 -29.68 14.61
CA ALA A 15 33.07 -28.37 14.63
C ALA A 15 32.33 -28.14 13.30
N LEU A 16 31.00 -28.29 13.32
CA LEU A 16 30.14 -27.80 12.25
C LEU A 16 30.10 -26.27 12.32
N GLY A 17 30.94 -25.62 11.50
CA GLY A 17 30.90 -24.17 11.32
C GLY A 17 29.60 -23.78 10.62
N THR A 18 28.68 -23.16 11.36
CA THR A 18 27.58 -22.42 10.76
C THR A 18 28.17 -21.16 10.12
N LEU A 19 28.32 -21.17 8.80
CA LEU A 19 28.62 -19.93 8.08
C LEU A 19 27.40 -19.02 8.24
N PRO A 20 27.53 -17.82 8.82
CA PRO A 20 26.44 -16.86 8.81
C PRO A 20 26.15 -16.49 7.36
N MET A 21 24.98 -16.87 6.86
CA MET A 21 24.51 -16.28 5.60
C MET A 21 24.32 -14.78 5.86
N PRO A 22 24.96 -13.90 5.08
CA PRO A 22 24.63 -12.49 5.14
C PRO A 22 23.19 -12.36 4.69
N ALA A 23 22.28 -12.11 5.63
CA ALA A 23 20.97 -11.56 5.31
C ALA A 23 21.24 -10.20 4.67
N LEU A 24 21.13 -10.11 3.35
CA LEU A 24 20.97 -8.81 2.69
C LEU A 24 19.58 -8.29 3.08
N ALA A 25 19.46 -7.78 4.30
CA ALA A 25 18.35 -6.95 4.73
C ALA A 25 18.47 -5.58 4.03
N GLY A 26 18.39 -5.59 2.70
CA GLY A 26 18.00 -4.39 1.97
C GLY A 26 16.49 -4.25 2.10
N ASN A 27 16.01 -3.03 2.33
CA ASN A 27 14.59 -2.74 2.40
C ASN A 27 13.92 -3.12 1.07
N ALA A 28 13.39 -4.35 0.99
CA ALA A 28 12.59 -4.79 -0.14
C ALA A 28 11.30 -3.97 -0.18
N PRO A 29 10.76 -3.68 -1.36
CA PRO A 29 9.50 -2.97 -1.46
C PRO A 29 8.36 -3.80 -0.87
N ALA A 30 7.41 -3.11 -0.21
CA ALA A 30 6.19 -3.75 0.27
C ALA A 30 5.32 -4.17 -0.93
N PHE A 31 5.26 -3.31 -1.94
CA PHE A 31 4.60 -3.59 -3.22
C PHE A 31 5.40 -2.99 -4.37
N GLU A 32 5.36 -3.66 -5.51
CA GLU A 32 5.94 -3.18 -6.76
C GLU A 32 5.03 -3.53 -7.94
N LEU A 33 4.83 -2.58 -8.84
CA LEU A 33 4.01 -2.73 -10.03
C LEU A 33 4.73 -2.13 -11.24
N LYS A 34 4.74 -2.87 -12.35
CA LYS A 34 5.15 -2.35 -13.66
C LYS A 34 3.94 -2.08 -14.53
N LEU A 35 3.84 -0.87 -15.07
CA LEU A 35 2.79 -0.45 -15.99
C LEU A 35 3.25 0.74 -16.83
N ASP A 36 2.62 1.01 -17.95
CA ASP A 36 2.79 2.26 -18.71
C ASP A 36 1.79 3.30 -18.16
N ILE A 37 2.17 4.05 -17.12
CA ILE A 37 1.29 4.99 -16.41
C ILE A 37 1.15 6.32 -17.16
N ASP A 38 2.19 6.75 -17.87
CA ASP A 38 2.17 8.00 -18.65
C ASP A 38 1.69 7.81 -20.11
N ARG A 39 1.59 6.55 -20.56
CA ARG A 39 1.14 6.13 -21.90
C ARG A 39 2.12 6.55 -23.00
N ASP A 40 3.42 6.54 -22.70
CA ASP A 40 4.49 6.79 -23.67
C ASP A 40 4.93 5.52 -24.42
N GLY A 41 4.40 4.34 -24.04
CA GLY A 41 4.71 3.04 -24.63
C GLY A 41 5.91 2.34 -23.97
N LYS A 42 6.54 2.93 -22.98
CA LYS A 42 7.57 2.32 -22.14
C LYS A 42 6.96 1.87 -20.82
N MET A 43 7.59 0.88 -20.22
CA MET A 43 7.16 0.39 -18.93
C MET A 43 7.73 1.29 -17.83
N ASP A 44 6.86 1.74 -16.95
CA ASP A 44 7.19 2.46 -15.72
C ASP A 44 7.19 1.51 -14.53
N ARG A 45 7.72 1.99 -13.40
CA ARG A 45 7.80 1.23 -12.16
C ARG A 45 7.25 2.05 -11.01
N VAL A 46 6.24 1.50 -10.33
CA VAL A 46 5.63 2.05 -9.12
C VAL A 46 6.03 1.19 -7.94
N VAL A 47 6.60 1.80 -6.91
CA VAL A 47 7.12 1.13 -5.73
C VAL A 47 6.48 1.74 -4.49
N VAL A 48 6.02 0.87 -3.59
CA VAL A 48 5.58 1.25 -2.24
C VAL A 48 6.60 0.70 -1.24
N MET A 49 7.14 1.59 -0.42
CA MET A 49 7.99 1.25 0.72
C MET A 49 7.19 1.44 2.00
N GLN A 50 7.10 0.42 2.84
CA GLN A 50 6.44 0.54 4.13
C GLN A 50 7.06 -0.42 5.14
N GLU A 51 7.68 0.12 6.18
CA GLU A 51 8.14 -0.66 7.32
C GLU A 51 6.98 -0.86 8.31
N PRO A 52 6.98 -1.93 9.13
CA PRO A 52 5.93 -2.13 10.13
C PRO A 52 5.79 -0.93 11.07
N GLY A 53 4.60 -0.34 11.10
CA GLY A 53 4.29 0.83 11.95
C GLY A 53 4.78 2.17 11.40
N ALA A 54 5.38 2.21 10.21
CA ALA A 54 5.77 3.44 9.54
C ALA A 54 4.75 3.84 8.44
N PRO A 55 4.65 5.14 8.12
CA PRO A 55 3.89 5.59 6.95
C PRO A 55 4.41 4.96 5.66
N ALA A 56 3.51 4.71 4.71
CA ALA A 56 3.87 4.22 3.38
C ALA A 56 4.44 5.35 2.52
N ASP A 57 5.58 5.11 1.88
CA ASP A 57 6.14 5.98 0.86
C ASP A 57 5.86 5.42 -0.53
N LEU A 58 5.50 6.31 -1.46
CA LEU A 58 5.29 5.99 -2.86
C LEU A 58 6.44 6.57 -3.71
N ILE A 59 7.00 5.74 -4.57
CA ILE A 59 8.09 6.10 -5.47
C ILE A 59 7.71 5.67 -6.88
N ILE A 60 7.86 6.56 -7.86
CA ILE A 60 7.56 6.27 -9.26
C ILE A 60 8.80 6.58 -10.11
N TYR A 61 9.12 5.65 -10.99
CA TYR A 61 10.17 5.75 -12.00
C TYR A 61 9.53 5.60 -13.38
N LEU A 62 9.65 6.62 -14.22
CA LEU A 62 9.19 6.58 -15.60
C LEU A 62 10.25 5.90 -16.48
N ALA A 63 9.81 5.12 -17.47
CA ALA A 63 10.66 4.39 -18.42
C ALA A 63 11.75 3.48 -17.78
N ALA A 64 11.48 2.93 -16.58
CA ALA A 64 12.42 2.10 -15.82
C ALA A 64 12.13 0.59 -15.88
N GLY A 65 11.12 0.17 -16.64
CA GLY A 65 10.51 -1.15 -16.54
C GLY A 65 11.31 -2.34 -17.07
N GLU A 66 12.50 -2.14 -17.65
CA GLU A 66 13.27 -3.25 -18.24
C GLU A 66 14.48 -3.72 -17.44
N ASP A 67 15.08 -2.93 -16.53
CA ASP A 67 16.27 -3.37 -15.79
C ASP A 67 16.30 -2.88 -14.33
N HIS A 68 16.68 -3.77 -13.42
CA HIS A 68 17.23 -3.40 -12.12
C HIS A 68 18.60 -2.79 -12.35
N LEU A 69 18.63 -1.51 -12.75
CA LEU A 69 19.88 -0.78 -12.84
C LEU A 69 20.45 -0.58 -11.43
N ASP A 70 21.74 -0.88 -11.25
CA ASP A 70 22.51 -0.56 -10.06
C ASP A 70 23.60 0.47 -10.45
N PRO A 71 23.55 1.72 -9.94
CA PRO A 71 22.59 2.22 -8.96
C PRO A 71 21.18 2.38 -9.54
N PRO A 72 20.13 2.30 -8.68
CA PRO A 72 18.77 2.58 -9.10
C PRO A 72 18.68 3.95 -9.76
N PRO A 73 17.91 4.11 -10.85
CA PRO A 73 17.69 5.41 -11.45
C PRO A 73 17.14 6.38 -10.41
N ARG A 74 17.37 7.69 -10.58
CA ARG A 74 16.73 8.69 -9.71
C ARG A 74 15.21 8.61 -9.93
N PRO A 75 14.38 8.61 -8.87
CA PRO A 75 12.93 8.63 -9.04
C PRO A 75 12.45 9.90 -9.73
N ASP A 76 11.48 9.75 -10.62
CA ASP A 76 10.76 10.88 -11.23
C ASP A 76 9.76 11.49 -10.24
N PHE A 77 9.28 10.69 -9.28
CA PHE A 77 8.39 11.14 -8.24
C PHE A 77 8.59 10.39 -6.93
N VAL A 78 8.52 11.13 -5.81
CA VAL A 78 8.52 10.57 -4.45
C VAL A 78 7.42 11.27 -3.66
N ARG A 79 6.50 10.49 -3.10
CA ARG A 79 5.57 10.94 -2.06
C ARG A 79 5.88 10.22 -0.76
N LYS A 80 6.45 10.95 0.18
CA LYS A 80 6.65 10.50 1.55
C LYS A 80 5.34 10.54 2.33
N GLY A 81 5.09 9.54 3.17
CA GLY A 81 3.88 9.46 3.99
C GLY A 81 2.61 9.65 3.15
N LEU A 82 2.41 8.78 2.18
CA LEU A 82 1.18 8.70 1.39
C LEU A 82 -0.03 8.41 2.31
N THR A 83 0.16 7.51 3.29
CA THR A 83 -0.83 7.04 4.24
C THR A 83 -0.11 6.44 5.45
N GLU A 84 -0.73 6.49 6.63
CA GLU A 84 -0.24 5.83 7.85
C GLU A 84 -0.77 4.40 7.95
N ASP A 85 -1.85 4.10 7.23
CA ASP A 85 -2.46 2.78 7.16
C ASP A 85 -1.60 1.80 6.36
N ARG A 86 -1.78 0.52 6.64
CA ARG A 86 -1.07 -0.55 5.94
C ARG A 86 -1.55 -0.62 4.49
N ILE A 87 -0.64 -0.56 3.52
CA ILE A 87 -0.96 -0.89 2.13
C ILE A 87 -1.26 -2.39 2.04
N ILE A 88 -2.39 -2.73 1.44
CA ILE A 88 -2.83 -4.11 1.25
C ILE A 88 -2.89 -4.52 -0.23
N ASP A 89 -2.91 -3.55 -1.15
CA ASP A 89 -2.93 -3.83 -2.58
C ASP A 89 -2.32 -2.70 -3.43
N LEU A 90 -1.76 -3.10 -4.59
CA LEU A 90 -1.20 -2.22 -5.62
C LEU A 90 -1.51 -2.82 -7.00
N GLU A 91 -2.43 -2.20 -7.74
CA GLU A 91 -3.00 -2.77 -8.96
C GLU A 91 -2.97 -1.79 -10.14
N SER A 92 -2.69 -2.29 -11.34
CA SER A 92 -2.94 -1.55 -12.59
C SER A 92 -4.42 -1.65 -12.96
N LYS A 93 -5.13 -0.51 -13.04
CA LYS A 93 -6.53 -0.47 -13.48
C LYS A 93 -6.67 -0.32 -15.01
N GLY A 94 -5.56 -0.46 -15.73
CA GLY A 94 -5.49 -0.21 -17.17
C GLY A 94 -5.55 1.28 -17.53
N LYS A 95 -5.36 1.59 -18.82
CA LYS A 95 -5.40 2.96 -19.36
C LYS A 95 -4.46 3.96 -18.66
N GLY A 96 -3.32 3.50 -18.15
CA GLY A 96 -2.34 4.34 -17.44
C GLY A 96 -2.82 4.82 -16.08
N SER A 97 -3.41 3.92 -15.29
CA SER A 97 -3.85 4.22 -13.93
C SER A 97 -3.45 3.11 -12.96
N VAL A 98 -3.05 3.52 -11.75
CA VAL A 98 -2.68 2.62 -10.66
C VAL A 98 -3.60 2.88 -9.47
N ALA A 99 -4.07 1.81 -8.84
CA ALA A 99 -4.81 1.84 -7.59
C ALA A 99 -3.89 1.41 -6.45
N ILE A 100 -3.89 2.16 -5.37
CA ILE A 100 -3.19 1.85 -4.13
C ILE A 100 -4.24 1.74 -3.03
N THR A 101 -4.39 0.56 -2.44
CA THR A 101 -5.37 0.33 -1.38
C THR A 101 -4.67 0.21 -0.02
N SER A 102 -5.04 1.07 0.91
CA SER A 102 -4.65 0.99 2.31
C SER A 102 -5.80 0.50 3.18
N CYS A 103 -5.46 -0.05 4.34
CA CYS A 103 -6.44 -0.54 5.28
C CYS A 103 -6.10 -0.20 6.72
N PHE A 104 -7.03 0.50 7.37
CA PHE A 104 -7.07 0.68 8.81
C PHE A 104 -7.86 -0.46 9.44
N GLY A 105 -7.31 -1.07 10.50
CA GLY A 105 -8.05 -2.05 11.30
C GLY A 105 -8.48 -3.31 10.55
N CYS A 106 -7.81 -3.67 9.44
CA CYS A 106 -8.10 -4.91 8.72
C CYS A 106 -8.09 -6.14 9.64
N GLY A 107 -9.24 -6.82 9.73
CA GLY A 107 -9.45 -7.97 10.62
C GLY A 107 -9.86 -7.60 12.05
N ALA A 108 -10.07 -6.33 12.36
CA ALA A 108 -10.64 -5.84 13.61
C ALA A 108 -12.14 -5.55 13.47
N SER A 109 -12.81 -5.28 14.59
CA SER A 109 -14.23 -4.91 14.61
C SER A 109 -14.50 -3.58 13.91
N LYS A 110 -13.49 -2.71 13.78
CA LYS A 110 -13.59 -1.44 13.08
C LYS A 110 -12.56 -1.41 11.97
N SER A 111 -13.01 -1.63 10.74
CA SER A 111 -12.14 -1.64 9.57
C SER A 111 -12.53 -0.58 8.54
N THR A 112 -11.54 -0.07 7.82
CA THR A 112 -11.73 0.85 6.71
C THR A 112 -10.69 0.55 5.65
N GLU A 113 -11.13 0.45 4.41
CA GLU A 113 -10.25 0.38 3.25
C GLU A 113 -10.35 1.68 2.46
N GLU A 114 -9.22 2.23 2.05
CA GLU A 114 -9.14 3.41 1.20
C GLU A 114 -8.34 3.09 -0.06
N THR A 115 -8.85 3.45 -1.23
CA THR A 115 -8.11 3.29 -2.49
C THR A 115 -7.88 4.65 -3.15
N LEU A 116 -6.62 4.95 -3.41
CA LEU A 116 -6.22 6.07 -4.26
C LEU A 116 -6.01 5.58 -5.69
N THR A 117 -6.74 6.14 -6.64
CA THR A 117 -6.47 5.93 -8.07
C THR A 117 -5.61 7.07 -8.57
N ILE A 118 -4.37 6.75 -8.96
CA ILE A 118 -3.39 7.70 -9.48
C ILE A 118 -3.36 7.61 -11.00
N VAL A 119 -3.29 8.76 -11.65
CA VAL A 119 -3.13 8.90 -13.10
C VAL A 119 -2.03 9.90 -13.43
N TYR A 120 -1.43 9.76 -14.61
CA TYR A 120 -0.52 10.76 -15.15
C TYR A 120 -1.19 11.57 -16.26
N ARG A 121 -1.29 12.89 -16.09
CA ARG A 121 -1.90 13.79 -17.08
C ARG A 121 -1.14 15.10 -17.15
N ARG A 122 -0.82 15.54 -18.38
CA ARG A 122 -0.17 16.83 -18.64
C ARG A 122 1.14 16.99 -17.85
N GLY A 123 1.95 15.93 -17.79
CA GLY A 123 3.24 15.96 -17.12
C GLY A 123 3.20 15.84 -15.60
N ARG A 124 2.05 15.45 -15.01
CA ARG A 124 1.84 15.45 -13.55
C ARG A 124 1.12 14.19 -13.08
N PHE A 125 1.53 13.68 -11.92
CA PHE A 125 0.79 12.67 -11.16
C PHE A 125 -0.36 13.32 -10.40
N LEU A 126 -1.56 12.77 -10.57
CA LEU A 126 -2.79 13.25 -9.95
C LEU A 126 -3.51 12.10 -9.25
N VAL A 127 -4.14 12.39 -8.13
CA VAL A 127 -5.22 11.55 -7.59
C VAL A 127 -6.46 11.79 -8.44
N GLY A 128 -6.77 10.82 -9.30
CA GLY A 128 -7.90 10.83 -10.23
C GLY A 128 -9.16 10.19 -9.65
N GLY A 129 -9.02 9.35 -8.63
CA GLY A 129 -10.13 8.77 -7.90
C GLY A 129 -9.78 8.48 -6.44
N TYR A 130 -10.80 8.44 -5.61
CA TYR A 130 -10.72 8.08 -4.21
C TYR A 130 -11.93 7.21 -3.87
N SER A 131 -11.71 6.03 -3.32
CA SER A 131 -12.78 5.23 -2.73
C SER A 131 -12.48 4.93 -1.28
N ARG A 132 -13.53 4.79 -0.48
CA ARG A 132 -13.46 4.37 0.92
C ARG A 132 -14.60 3.44 1.23
N ASN A 133 -14.29 2.31 1.84
CA ASN A 133 -15.27 1.37 2.37
C ASN A 133 -15.07 1.23 3.88
N TRP A 134 -16.14 1.01 4.63
CA TRP A 134 -16.06 0.74 6.05
C TRP A 134 -16.98 -0.40 6.45
N ASP A 135 -16.54 -1.17 7.44
CA ASP A 135 -17.30 -2.19 8.15
C ASP A 135 -16.95 -2.08 9.63
N TRP A 136 -17.89 -1.55 10.40
CA TRP A 136 -17.74 -1.20 11.81
C TRP A 136 -18.79 -1.95 12.64
N ASN A 137 -18.29 -2.82 13.50
CA ASN A 137 -19.08 -3.60 14.44
C ASN A 137 -18.95 -2.98 15.83
N LYS A 138 -20.10 -2.64 16.42
CA LYS A 138 -20.22 -2.10 17.77
C LYS A 138 -20.98 -3.09 18.64
N GLN A 139 -20.34 -3.50 19.72
CA GLN A 139 -21.01 -4.31 20.75
C GLN A 139 -22.00 -3.43 21.51
N THR A 140 -23.26 -3.86 21.57
CA THR A 140 -24.32 -3.27 22.38
C THR A 140 -24.80 -4.26 23.43
N VAL A 141 -25.66 -3.80 24.34
CA VAL A 141 -26.32 -4.68 25.33
C VAL A 141 -27.26 -5.70 24.68
N ASP A 142 -27.78 -5.38 23.50
CA ASP A 142 -28.78 -6.17 22.77
C ASP A 142 -28.16 -7.02 21.63
N GLY A 143 -26.85 -6.90 21.38
CA GLY A 143 -26.15 -7.67 20.35
C GLY A 143 -24.99 -6.93 19.70
N VAL A 144 -24.76 -7.18 18.41
CA VAL A 144 -23.78 -6.45 17.59
C VAL A 144 -24.54 -5.58 16.60
N GLU A 145 -24.25 -4.29 16.59
CA GLU A 145 -24.70 -3.36 15.58
C GLU A 145 -23.59 -3.19 14.55
N THR A 146 -23.92 -3.38 13.27
CA THR A 146 -22.97 -3.23 12.16
C THR A 146 -23.33 -1.99 11.37
N THR A 147 -22.37 -1.11 11.17
CA THR A 147 -22.45 0.01 10.23
C THR A 147 -21.46 -0.26 9.11
N LEU A 148 -21.97 -0.33 7.89
CA LEU A 148 -21.13 -0.50 6.70
C LEU A 148 -21.51 0.52 5.65
N GLY A 149 -20.64 0.71 4.66
CA GLY A 149 -20.93 1.59 3.55
C GLY A 149 -19.72 1.86 2.68
N SER A 150 -19.94 2.64 1.63
CA SER A 150 -18.90 3.01 0.69
C SER A 150 -19.07 4.42 0.17
N CYS A 151 -17.97 5.02 -0.25
CA CYS A 151 -17.91 6.29 -0.94
C CYS A 151 -16.91 6.18 -2.08
N ASP A 152 -17.32 6.53 -3.29
CA ASP A 152 -16.46 6.60 -4.48
C ASP A 152 -16.53 8.00 -5.08
N ILE A 153 -15.36 8.61 -5.29
CA ILE A 153 -15.19 9.89 -5.94
C ILE A 153 -14.33 9.70 -7.19
N ASN A 154 -14.89 10.09 -8.33
CA ASN A 154 -14.15 10.23 -9.56
C ASN A 154 -13.81 11.71 -9.79
N PHE A 155 -12.63 12.13 -9.33
CA PHE A 155 -12.15 13.49 -9.48
C PHE A 155 -11.98 13.92 -10.95
N LEU A 156 -11.79 12.96 -11.88
CA LEU A 156 -11.65 13.26 -13.31
C LEU A 156 -12.97 13.68 -13.96
N THR A 157 -14.10 13.16 -13.45
CA THR A 157 -15.45 13.49 -13.94
C THR A 157 -16.20 14.48 -13.05
N GLY A 158 -15.70 14.70 -11.82
CA GLY A 158 -16.36 15.53 -10.83
C GLY A 158 -17.58 14.87 -10.17
N LYS A 159 -17.76 13.56 -10.34
CA LYS A 159 -18.89 12.79 -9.80
C LYS A 159 -18.46 12.00 -8.57
N GLY A 160 -19.39 11.77 -7.67
CA GLY A 160 -19.23 10.82 -6.58
C GLY A 160 -20.52 10.08 -6.28
N VAL A 161 -20.40 8.92 -5.65
CA VAL A 161 -21.49 8.07 -5.18
C VAL A 161 -21.18 7.61 -3.76
N ALA A 162 -22.17 7.61 -2.87
CA ALA A 162 -22.02 7.03 -1.54
C ALA A 162 -23.20 6.11 -1.23
N SER A 163 -22.93 5.01 -0.53
CA SER A 163 -23.92 4.10 0.03
C SER A 163 -23.72 3.98 1.53
N GLN A 164 -24.81 3.75 2.22
CA GLN A 164 -24.83 3.44 3.65
C GLN A 164 -25.58 2.13 3.82
N ASP A 165 -25.08 1.26 4.69
CA ASP A 165 -25.59 -0.08 4.89
C ASP A 165 -25.65 -0.86 3.56
N LEU A 166 -26.73 -1.59 3.34
CA LEU A 166 -26.95 -2.38 2.12
C LEU A 166 -27.74 -1.61 1.05
N ASP A 167 -27.89 -0.29 1.19
CA ASP A 167 -28.61 0.53 0.22
C ASP A 167 -27.82 0.72 -1.08
N ASP A 168 -28.56 1.01 -2.16
CA ASP A 168 -27.97 1.46 -3.42
C ASP A 168 -27.21 2.78 -3.24
N GLY A 169 -26.08 2.89 -3.96
CA GLY A 169 -25.28 4.10 -3.99
C GLY A 169 -26.04 5.30 -4.57
N LYS A 170 -26.03 6.42 -3.83
CA LYS A 170 -26.66 7.68 -4.22
C LYS A 170 -25.60 8.69 -4.69
N PRO A 171 -25.85 9.47 -5.74
CA PRO A 171 -24.96 10.54 -6.13
C PRO A 171 -24.76 11.52 -4.99
N ILE A 172 -23.52 11.98 -4.79
CA ILE A 172 -23.19 13.00 -3.80
C ILE A 172 -22.85 14.32 -4.47
N GLU A 173 -23.38 15.39 -3.90
CA GLU A 173 -23.12 16.74 -4.37
C GLU A 173 -21.75 17.23 -3.91
N GLY A 174 -21.01 17.86 -4.82
CA GLY A 174 -19.71 18.41 -4.50
C GLY A 174 -18.94 18.86 -5.73
N LYS A 175 -17.91 19.68 -5.49
CA LYS A 175 -16.93 20.02 -6.52
C LYS A 175 -15.70 19.15 -6.33
N PHE A 176 -15.70 18.00 -7.01
CA PHE A 176 -14.57 17.09 -7.00
C PHE A 176 -13.65 17.42 -8.17
N THR A 177 -12.39 17.75 -7.88
CA THR A 177 -11.38 18.05 -8.91
C THR A 177 -10.11 17.27 -8.60
N PRO A 178 -9.31 16.89 -9.62
CA PRO A 178 -8.11 16.11 -9.41
C PRO A 178 -7.14 16.81 -8.46
N VAL A 179 -6.58 16.07 -7.53
CA VAL A 179 -5.58 16.58 -6.57
C VAL A 179 -4.21 16.22 -7.10
N ASN A 180 -3.27 17.16 -7.07
CA ASN A 180 -1.88 16.84 -7.37
C ASN A 180 -1.35 15.85 -6.34
N LEU A 181 -0.72 14.76 -6.77
CA LEU A 181 -0.31 13.68 -5.88
C LEU A 181 0.70 14.17 -4.82
N SER A 182 1.54 15.15 -5.16
CA SER A 182 2.45 15.80 -4.20
C SER A 182 1.73 16.47 -3.05
N ASP A 183 0.47 16.86 -3.24
CA ASP A 183 -0.30 17.66 -2.30
C ASP A 183 -1.34 16.81 -1.56
N TRP A 184 -1.46 15.52 -1.87
CA TRP A 184 -2.41 14.61 -1.22
C TRP A 184 -2.08 14.47 0.27
N SER A 185 -3.11 14.33 1.11
CA SER A 185 -2.99 14.01 2.53
C SER A 185 -4.36 13.53 3.05
N TYR A 186 -4.41 12.95 4.24
CA TYR A 186 -5.66 12.52 4.86
C TYR A 186 -6.68 13.65 5.03
N GLU A 187 -6.23 14.87 5.28
CA GLU A 187 -7.08 16.06 5.43
C GLU A 187 -7.67 16.54 4.10
N ARG A 188 -7.16 16.04 2.98
CA ARG A 188 -7.70 16.30 1.63
C ARG A 188 -8.68 15.25 1.16
N ARG A 189 -9.01 14.28 2.01
CA ARG A 189 -10.08 13.33 1.71
C ARG A 189 -11.39 14.08 1.45
N PRO A 190 -12.21 13.59 0.51
CA PRO A 190 -13.51 14.18 0.26
C PRO A 190 -14.37 14.12 1.52
N LYS A 191 -14.80 15.27 2.03
CA LYS A 191 -15.69 15.35 3.21
C LYS A 191 -16.93 14.45 3.13
N PRO A 192 -17.58 14.28 1.97
CA PRO A 192 -18.71 13.34 1.87
C PRO A 192 -18.34 11.86 2.10
N CYS A 193 -17.05 11.51 2.06
CA CYS A 193 -16.54 10.19 2.41
C CYS A 193 -16.01 10.11 3.85
N GLU A 194 -16.07 11.21 4.60
CA GLU A 194 -15.77 11.22 6.03
C GLU A 194 -17.04 10.89 6.80
N PHE A 195 -17.33 9.59 6.90
CA PHE A 195 -18.30 9.11 7.87
C PHE A 195 -17.62 9.09 9.24
N SER A 196 -18.25 9.73 10.22
CA SER A 196 -17.86 9.67 11.63
C SER A 196 -18.66 8.57 12.32
N ASP A 197 -18.02 7.86 13.24
CA ASP A 197 -18.72 7.13 14.31
C ASP A 197 -19.61 8.06 15.14
#